data_AF-A0A2N1ANV2-F1
#
_entry.id   AF-A0A2N1ANV2-F1
#
_cell.length_a   1.000
_cell.length_b   1.000
_cell.length_c   1.000
_cell.angle_alpha   90.00
_cell.angle_beta   90.00
_cell.angle_gamma   90.00
#
_symmetry.space_group_name_H-M   'P 1'
#
loop_
_entity.id
_entity.type
_entity.pdbx_description
1 polymer ?
#
loop_
_entity_poly.entity_id
_entity_poly.type
_entity_poly.pdbx_seq_one_letter_code
_entity_poly.pdbx_strand_id
1 'polypeptide(L)'
;MFRQESEPREPSAMDESLSTWTPSCNGAVRVELSGQRTTSDSGALLLREALDNSGVIEALEDNLVDRRHPLRILHSLASQLRTLVLQRAMGWID
;
A
#
# COMPACT_ATOMS: atom_id res chain seq x y z
N MET A 1 5.58 -57.01 18.00
CA MET A 1 6.76 -56.19 17.67
C MET A 1 6.81 -56.10 16.16
N PHE A 2 6.20 -55.07 15.57
CA PHE A 2 6.26 -54.81 14.13
C PHE A 2 7.03 -53.51 13.93
N ARG A 3 8.16 -53.63 13.25
CA ARG A 3 9.10 -52.55 12.96
C ARG A 3 8.46 -51.69 11.87
N GLN A 4 8.14 -50.45 12.21
CA GLN A 4 7.62 -49.47 11.25
C GLN A 4 8.82 -48.95 10.45
N GLU A 5 8.87 -49.30 9.17
CA GLU A 5 9.86 -48.78 8.24
C GLU A 5 9.57 -47.29 8.01
N SER A 6 10.60 -46.46 8.22
CA SER A 6 10.53 -45.03 8.01
C SER A 6 10.45 -44.75 6.52
N GLU A 7 9.29 -44.32 6.02
CA GLU A 7 9.20 -43.77 4.66
C GLU A 7 10.15 -42.57 4.51
N PRO A 8 10.85 -42.44 3.37
CA PRO A 8 11.70 -41.28 3.11
C PRO A 8 10.81 -40.03 3.07
N ARG A 9 11.15 -39.03 3.88
CA ARG A 9 10.52 -37.71 3.85
C ARG A 9 10.67 -37.13 2.43
N GLU A 10 9.55 -37.08 1.71
CA GLU A 10 9.38 -36.26 0.52
C GLU A 10 10.00 -34.86 0.78
N PRO A 11 10.79 -34.31 -0.16
CA PRO A 11 11.34 -32.98 0.01
C PRO A 11 10.20 -31.98 0.15
N SER A 12 10.15 -31.34 1.32
CA SER A 12 9.20 -30.29 1.67
C SER A 12 9.05 -29.32 0.49
N ALA A 13 7.85 -29.22 -0.05
CA ALA A 13 7.55 -28.39 -1.21
C ALA A 13 8.04 -26.94 -0.99
N MET A 14 8.89 -26.50 -1.92
CA MET A 14 9.23 -25.13 -2.31
C MET A 14 9.23 -24.06 -1.20
N ASP A 15 10.45 -23.67 -0.78
CA ASP A 15 10.75 -22.36 -0.22
C ASP A 15 10.52 -21.29 -1.29
N GLU A 16 9.25 -20.91 -1.54
CA GLU A 16 8.95 -19.76 -2.37
C GLU A 16 9.11 -18.51 -1.49
N SER A 17 10.34 -17.99 -1.44
CA SER A 17 10.64 -16.73 -0.76
C SER A 17 9.94 -15.59 -1.52
N LEU A 18 8.70 -15.29 -1.13
CA LEU A 18 7.95 -14.19 -1.72
C LEU A 18 8.60 -12.87 -1.31
N SER A 19 8.93 -12.05 -2.30
CA SER A 19 9.52 -10.73 -2.07
C SER A 19 8.53 -9.87 -1.30
N THR A 20 8.92 -9.46 -0.10
CA THR A 20 8.14 -8.52 0.71
C THR A 20 8.66 -7.11 0.48
N TRP A 21 7.74 -6.16 0.37
CA TRP A 21 8.03 -4.74 0.26
C TRP A 21 7.49 -4.00 1.49
N THR A 22 8.18 -2.94 1.90
CA THR A 22 7.81 -2.10 3.04
C THR A 22 7.40 -0.71 2.54
N PRO A 23 6.17 -0.26 2.80
CA PRO A 23 5.75 1.10 2.47
C PRO A 23 6.59 2.16 3.16
N SER A 24 6.97 3.21 2.43
CA SER A 24 7.70 4.35 3.00
C SER A 24 6.87 5.06 4.07
N CYS A 25 5.54 5.07 3.91
CA CYS A 25 4.62 5.71 4.85
C CYS A 25 4.45 4.97 6.18
N ASN A 26 4.81 3.68 6.27
CA ASN A 26 4.73 2.91 7.51
C ASN A 26 5.70 1.72 7.52
N GLY A 27 6.86 1.91 8.16
CA GLY A 27 7.91 0.90 8.26
C GLY A 27 7.55 -0.35 9.10
N ALA A 28 6.45 -0.33 9.84
CA ALA A 28 5.97 -1.50 10.59
C ALA A 28 5.15 -2.47 9.73
N VAL A 29 4.72 -2.05 8.54
CA VAL A 29 3.93 -2.90 7.63
C VAL A 29 4.86 -3.66 6.68
N ARG A 30 4.54 -4.93 6.42
CA ARG A 30 5.15 -5.73 5.37
C ARG A 30 4.05 -6.15 4.40
N VAL A 31 4.25 -5.90 3.11
CA VAL A 31 3.31 -6.25 2.06
C VAL A 31 3.93 -7.34 1.22
N GLU A 32 3.16 -8.41 1.01
CA GLU A 32 3.51 -9.51 0.13
C GLU A 32 2.68 -9.43 -1.15
N LEU A 33 3.32 -9.63 -2.29
CA LEU A 33 2.66 -9.66 -3.59
C LEU A 33 2.51 -11.12 -4.03
N SER A 34 1.30 -11.67 -3.87
CA SER A 34 0.99 -13.08 -4.14
C SER A 34 0.69 -13.41 -5.62
N GLY A 35 0.95 -12.47 -6.54
CA GLY A 35 0.66 -12.61 -7.98
C GLY A 35 -0.84 -12.70 -8.32
N GLN A 36 -1.73 -12.61 -7.33
CA GLN A 36 -3.17 -12.62 -7.53
C GLN A 36 -3.67 -11.29 -8.12
N ARG A 37 -4.76 -11.36 -8.90
CA ARG A 37 -5.35 -10.20 -9.58
C ARG A 37 -6.14 -9.27 -8.64
N THR A 38 -6.35 -9.68 -7.40
CA THR A 38 -7.17 -8.96 -6.41
C THR A 38 -6.31 -8.48 -5.25
N THR A 39 -6.36 -7.18 -4.96
CA THR A 39 -5.78 -6.57 -3.77
C THR A 39 -6.88 -6.35 -2.73
N SER A 40 -6.61 -6.63 -1.45
CA SER A 40 -7.47 -6.18 -0.34
C SER A 40 -7.16 -4.72 0.02
N ASP A 41 -7.52 -4.27 1.22
CA ASP A 41 -7.17 -2.95 1.75
C ASP A 41 -5.67 -2.64 1.68
N SER A 42 -4.81 -3.65 1.60
CA SER A 42 -3.36 -3.49 1.37
C SER A 42 -3.03 -2.80 0.04
N GLY A 43 -3.91 -2.87 -0.96
CA GLY A 43 -3.79 -2.11 -2.21
C GLY A 43 -3.75 -0.60 -1.99
N ALA A 44 -4.36 -0.10 -0.91
CA ALA A 44 -4.30 1.31 -0.53
C ALA A 44 -2.86 1.79 -0.24
N LEU A 45 -2.03 0.92 0.34
CA LEU A 45 -0.63 1.23 0.64
C LEU A 45 0.21 1.31 -0.63
N LEU A 46 -0.08 0.46 -1.63
CA LEU A 46 0.56 0.54 -2.94
C LEU A 46 0.17 1.81 -3.69
N LEU A 47 -1.12 2.16 -3.69
CA LEU A 47 -1.61 3.41 -4.28
C LEU A 47 -0.99 4.63 -3.58
N ARG A 48 -0.86 4.57 -2.25
CA ARG A 48 -0.21 5.61 -1.45
C ARG A 48 1.24 5.80 -1.84
N GLU A 49 2.00 4.71 -1.94
CA GLU A 49 3.40 4.76 -2.34
C GLU A 49 3.56 5.29 -3.76
N ALA A 50 2.74 4.83 -4.70
CA ALA A 50 2.76 5.31 -6.08
C ALA A 50 2.45 6.81 -6.17
N LEU A 51 1.46 7.28 -5.41
CA LEU A 51 1.09 8.69 -5.37
C LEU A 51 2.22 9.56 -4.79
N ASP A 52 2.80 9.16 -3.67
CA ASP A 52 3.91 9.89 -3.03
C ASP A 52 5.16 9.92 -3.92
N ASN A 53 5.46 8.82 -4.63
CA ASN A 53 6.61 8.76 -5.54
C ASN A 53 6.38 9.46 -6.90
N SER A 54 5.14 9.82 -7.23
CA SER A 54 4.82 10.43 -8.53
C SER A 54 5.11 11.94 -8.59
N GLY A 55 5.23 12.62 -7.45
CA GLY A 55 5.34 14.08 -7.39
C GLY A 55 4.04 14.83 -7.73
N VAL A 56 2.93 14.12 -7.94
CA VAL A 56 1.65 14.72 -8.36
C VAL A 56 1.08 15.64 -7.27
N ILE A 57 1.22 15.28 -5.99
CA ILE A 57 0.68 16.09 -4.90
C ILE A 57 1.43 17.41 -4.76
N GLU A 58 2.75 17.37 -4.87
CA GLU A 58 3.64 18.54 -4.84
C GLU A 58 3.32 19.46 -6.03
N ALA A 59 3.21 18.89 -7.24
CA ALA A 59 2.84 19.64 -8.43
C ALA A 59 1.45 20.30 -8.30
N LEU A 60 0.47 19.61 -7.70
CA LEU A 60 -0.85 20.19 -7.46
C LEU A 60 -0.81 21.28 -6.39
N GLU A 61 -0.07 21.11 -5.31
CA GLU A 61 0.07 22.12 -4.26
C GLU A 61 0.73 23.41 -4.79
N ASP A 62 1.75 23.29 -5.63
CA ASP A 62 2.45 24.43 -6.24
C ASP A 62 1.58 25.20 -7.25
N ASN A 63 0.61 24.52 -7.89
CA ASN A 63 -0.20 25.09 -8.97
C ASN A 63 -1.63 25.45 -8.56
N LEU A 64 -2.09 25.05 -7.38
CA LEU A 64 -3.44 25.34 -6.89
C LEU A 64 -3.44 26.42 -5.83
N VAL A 65 -4.33 27.40 -6.00
CA VAL A 65 -4.57 28.42 -4.98
C VAL A 65 -5.52 27.88 -3.92
N ASP A 66 -5.04 27.78 -2.68
CA ASP A 66 -5.89 27.45 -1.55
C ASP A 66 -6.81 28.63 -1.20
N ARG A 67 -8.10 28.49 -1.52
CA ARG A 67 -9.12 29.51 -1.25
C ARG A 67 -9.72 29.44 0.15
N ARG A 68 -9.28 28.48 0.99
CA ARG A 68 -9.80 28.30 2.34
C ARG A 68 -9.31 29.43 3.25
N HIS A 69 -10.11 29.79 4.24
CA HIS A 69 -9.73 30.82 5.20
C HIS A 69 -8.56 30.34 6.07
N PRO A 70 -7.42 31.06 6.16
CA PRO A 70 -6.20 30.56 6.82
C PRO A 70 -6.40 30.14 8.29
N LEU A 71 -7.21 30.89 9.05
CA LEU A 71 -7.52 30.56 10.46
C LEU A 71 -8.40 29.31 10.65
N ARG A 72 -8.86 28.68 9.56
CA ARG A 72 -9.73 27.49 9.58
C ARG A 72 -9.03 26.25 8.98
N ILE A 73 -7.73 26.34 8.69
CA ILE A 73 -6.97 25.24 8.10
C ILE A 73 -6.35 24.38 9.21
N LEU A 74 -6.85 23.15 9.37
CA LEU A 74 -6.21 22.12 10.21
C LEU A 74 -5.27 21.22 9.42
N HIS A 75 -5.61 20.96 8.15
CA HIS A 75 -4.85 20.09 7.26
C HIS A 75 -4.45 20.86 6.00
N SER A 76 -3.18 20.72 5.60
CA SER A 76 -2.65 21.34 4.38
C SER A 76 -3.44 20.94 3.13
N LEU A 77 -3.33 21.75 2.09
CA LEU A 77 -3.95 21.44 0.80
C LEU A 77 -3.42 20.11 0.25
N ALA A 78 -2.11 19.88 0.29
CA ALA A 78 -1.52 18.60 -0.08
C ALA A 78 -2.08 17.40 0.70
N SER A 79 -2.30 17.54 2.01
CA SER A 79 -2.88 16.46 2.82
C SER A 79 -4.30 16.11 2.36
N GLN A 80 -5.14 17.13 2.13
CA GLN A 80 -6.51 16.91 1.65
C GLN A 80 -6.56 16.35 0.23
N LEU A 81 -5.74 16.87 -0.68
CA LEU A 81 -5.64 16.37 -2.05
C LEU A 81 -5.23 14.91 -2.07
N ARG A 82 -4.24 14.54 -1.25
CA ARG A 82 -3.78 13.17 -1.15
C ARG A 82 -4.88 12.23 -0.64
N THR A 83 -5.61 12.63 0.40
CA THR A 83 -6.77 11.88 0.89
C THR A 83 -7.82 11.72 -0.21
N LEU A 84 -8.20 12.80 -0.88
CA LEU A 84 -9.22 12.77 -1.93
C LEU A 84 -8.80 11.83 -3.08
N VAL A 85 -7.58 11.96 -3.60
CA VAL A 85 -7.09 11.13 -4.71
C VAL A 85 -7.08 9.65 -4.32
N LEU A 86 -6.62 9.31 -3.12
CA LEU A 86 -6.61 7.92 -2.64
C LEU A 86 -8.02 7.37 -2.46
N GLN A 87 -8.94 8.15 -1.89
CA GLN A 87 -10.34 7.76 -1.76
C GLN A 87 -10.96 7.45 -3.13
N ARG A 88 -10.76 8.33 -4.12
CA ARG A 88 -11.27 8.11 -5.48
C ARG A 88 -10.61 6.90 -6.15
N ALA A 89 -9.30 6.71 -5.99
CA ALA A 89 -8.59 5.55 -6.51
C ALA A 89 -9.08 4.21 -5.90
N MET A 90 -9.50 4.25 -4.63
CA MET A 90 -10.11 3.09 -3.94
C MET A 90 -11.61 2.94 -4.23
N GLY A 91 -12.21 3.79 -5.07
CA GLY A 91 -13.62 3.73 -5.42
C GLY A 91 -14.57 4.33 -4.37
N TRP A 92 -14.08 5.10 -3.41
CA TRP A 92 -14.91 5.85 -2.46
C TRP A 92 -15.27 7.20 -3.07
N ILE A 93 -16.47 7.28 -3.64
CA ILE A 93 -16.91 8.40 -4.50
C ILE A 93 -17.98 9.28 -3.82
N ASP A 94 -18.25 9.11 -2.53
CA ASP A 94 -19.26 9.90 -1.79
C ASP A 94 -19.06 11.43 -1.92
#